data_AF-A0A7X9HDL7-F1
#
_entry.id   AF-A0A7X9HDL7-F1
#
_cell.length_a   1.000
_cell.length_b   1.000
_cell.length_c   1.000
_cell.angle_alpha   90.00
_cell.angle_beta   90.00
_cell.angle_gamma   90.00
#
_symmetry.space_group_name_H-M   'P 1'
#
loop_
_entity.id
_entity.type
_entity.pdbx_description
1 polymer ?
#
loop_
_entity_poly.entity_id
_entity_poly.type
_entity_poly.pdbx_seq_one_letter_code
_entity_poly.pdbx_strand_id
1 'polypeptide(L)'
;MEGLQQKAQYFCKPANYKEALKMGQDVYIQFSLLTPEVESIIIRMLSVYLAQLDLLYLKDMFINIIKELVNNAIKANAKRLYFKQKNLDINKTEDYRTGMETFKEDVFVENPEFLEQLGQSNFIVRVFFSITGDTHKIHVINNVPIIPEEMNKINARVKKAYSYSDISDAFDDILDDSEGAGLGLIIALMLMKNAGFPPEAFAISTNGKVTSASINIDESFRNMDLKVKMAQEIINEVESLPSFPQNILEIQRLCANPESTIKAIADSIKRDPGLVTAILKLANSAGYITSKRVETIEEAVKIIGTKGINTLLVASGVQKILDSRYKKFETIWNNSYKTAFYAQFIAMKYRKERLSEFAYLASLLADIGLMVLLSIKPDDIQKIRDIVGLKQLENISLLEEISLGVSHSTLGSMICQKWKFNDALVKAIEFHHRPHLSPPQYRDLINIVYLAYVFSSIETKNFRFEIADEDCLDYFKLNNKHDFEQLHELTKARYDEYIKTNQQIAK
;
A
#
# COMPACT_ATOMS: atom_id res chain seq x y z
N MET A 1 -41.03 -9.84 -8.72
CA MET A 1 -40.01 -10.79 -8.26
C MET A 1 -39.20 -10.10 -7.19
N GLU A 2 -39.83 -9.92 -6.04
CA GLU A 2 -39.20 -9.50 -4.79
C GLU A 2 -38.93 -10.77 -3.98
N GLY A 3 -37.79 -10.86 -3.29
CA GLY A 3 -37.58 -11.89 -2.28
C GLY A 3 -36.43 -12.86 -2.54
N LEU A 4 -35.20 -12.33 -2.64
CA LEU A 4 -33.99 -13.02 -2.16
C LEU A 4 -33.12 -11.96 -1.47
N GLN A 5 -33.50 -11.57 -0.25
CA GLN A 5 -32.55 -10.92 0.66
C GLN A 5 -31.43 -11.94 0.92
N GLN A 6 -30.25 -11.72 0.32
CA GLN A 6 -29.02 -12.41 0.68
C GLN A 6 -28.85 -12.31 2.20
N LYS A 7 -28.94 -13.45 2.91
CA LYS A 7 -28.51 -13.55 4.31
C LYS A 7 -27.08 -12.99 4.37
N ALA A 8 -26.82 -12.08 5.32
CA ALA A 8 -25.48 -11.51 5.50
C ALA A 8 -24.44 -12.64 5.59
N GLN A 9 -23.51 -12.69 4.63
CA GLN A 9 -22.44 -13.71 4.56
C GLN A 9 -21.38 -13.56 5.67
N TYR A 10 -21.58 -12.58 6.56
CA TYR A 10 -20.75 -12.33 7.72
C TYR A 10 -21.57 -11.72 8.86
N PHE A 11 -21.03 -11.75 10.08
CA PHE A 11 -21.51 -10.92 11.18
C PHE A 11 -20.38 -10.47 12.09
N CYS A 12 -20.57 -9.30 12.72
CA CYS A 12 -19.63 -8.73 13.69
C CYS A 12 -20.20 -8.83 15.10
N LYS A 13 -19.35 -9.04 16.09
CA LYS A 13 -19.73 -8.97 17.50
C LYS A 13 -18.67 -8.21 18.29
N PRO A 14 -19.06 -7.16 19.04
CA PRO A 14 -20.36 -6.50 19.01
C PRO A 14 -20.62 -5.80 17.66
N ALA A 15 -21.88 -5.45 17.36
CA ALA A 15 -22.23 -4.81 16.10
C ALA A 15 -21.54 -3.45 15.92
N ASN A 16 -21.45 -2.65 16.99
CA ASN A 16 -20.66 -1.42 17.02
C ASN A 16 -19.20 -1.70 17.41
N TYR A 17 -18.49 -2.43 16.55
CA TYR A 17 -17.11 -2.83 16.81
C TYR A 17 -16.15 -1.64 16.99
N LYS A 18 -16.43 -0.48 16.38
CA LYS A 18 -15.56 0.71 16.49
C LYS A 18 -15.54 1.26 17.91
N GLU A 19 -16.72 1.44 18.52
CA GLU A 19 -16.81 1.88 19.92
C GLU A 19 -16.28 0.81 20.88
N ALA A 20 -16.59 -0.45 20.62
CA ALA A 20 -16.13 -1.56 21.46
C ALA A 20 -14.60 -1.64 21.49
N LEU A 21 -13.95 -1.57 20.31
CA LEU A 21 -12.50 -1.46 20.22
C LEU A 21 -11.99 -0.26 21.02
N LYS A 22 -12.53 0.95 20.79
CA LYS A 22 -12.17 2.17 21.55
C LYS A 22 -12.29 2.01 23.07
N MET A 23 -13.22 1.20 23.54
CA MET A 23 -13.43 0.88 24.96
C MET A 23 -12.57 -0.28 25.48
N GLY A 24 -11.68 -0.84 24.66
CA GLY A 24 -10.82 -1.96 25.03
C GLY A 24 -11.54 -3.30 25.09
N GLN A 25 -12.65 -3.46 24.36
CA GLN A 25 -13.43 -4.70 24.34
C GLN A 25 -13.02 -5.61 23.18
N ASP A 26 -13.17 -6.91 23.43
CA ASP A 26 -13.04 -7.98 22.45
C ASP A 26 -14.02 -7.83 21.28
N VAL A 27 -13.51 -7.91 20.05
CA VAL A 27 -14.35 -7.86 18.84
C VAL A 27 -13.97 -8.93 17.83
N TYR A 28 -14.96 -9.49 17.12
CA TYR A 28 -14.69 -10.34 15.96
C TYR A 28 -15.62 -10.08 14.79
N ILE A 29 -15.15 -10.49 13.62
CA ILE A 29 -15.95 -10.74 12.43
C ILE A 29 -15.89 -12.24 12.09
N GLN A 30 -17.04 -12.82 11.75
CA GLN A 30 -17.16 -14.21 11.30
C GLN A 30 -17.77 -14.25 9.89
N PHE A 31 -17.23 -15.10 9.02
CA PHE A 31 -17.62 -15.21 7.61
C PHE A 31 -17.23 -16.57 7.01
N SER A 32 -17.78 -16.92 5.85
CA SER A 32 -17.41 -18.17 5.13
C SER A 32 -16.40 -17.91 3.99
N LEU A 33 -16.49 -16.74 3.35
CA LEU A 33 -15.63 -16.31 2.24
C LEU A 33 -15.08 -14.92 2.52
N LEU A 34 -13.86 -14.64 2.04
CA LEU A 34 -13.26 -13.31 2.10
C LEU A 34 -13.80 -12.45 0.95
N THR A 35 -15.00 -11.90 1.12
CA THR A 35 -15.57 -10.95 0.16
C THR A 35 -14.92 -9.57 0.32
N PRO A 36 -15.05 -8.67 -0.68
CA PRO A 36 -14.56 -7.30 -0.59
C PRO A 36 -15.02 -6.55 0.66
N GLU A 37 -16.27 -6.75 1.07
CA GLU A 37 -16.90 -6.14 2.25
C GLU A 37 -16.32 -6.70 3.55
N VAL A 38 -16.12 -8.02 3.62
CA VAL A 38 -15.50 -8.67 4.79
C VAL A 38 -14.07 -8.17 4.99
N GLU A 39 -13.28 -8.11 3.91
CA GLU A 39 -11.90 -7.61 3.97
C GLU A 39 -11.85 -6.16 4.45
N SER A 40 -12.77 -5.32 3.95
CA SER A 40 -12.90 -3.92 4.41
C SER A 40 -13.15 -3.82 5.91
N ILE A 41 -14.07 -4.63 6.45
CA ILE A 41 -14.35 -4.61 7.89
C ILE A 41 -13.15 -5.08 8.70
N ILE A 42 -12.43 -6.11 8.24
CA ILE A 42 -11.18 -6.55 8.88
C ILE A 42 -10.15 -5.41 8.91
N ILE A 43 -9.95 -4.71 7.79
CA ILE A 43 -9.02 -3.57 7.70
C ILE A 43 -9.44 -2.44 8.65
N ARG A 44 -10.74 -2.15 8.76
CA ARG A 44 -11.29 -1.13 9.68
C ARG A 44 -11.10 -1.51 11.14
N MET A 45 -11.45 -2.75 11.52
CA MET A 45 -11.23 -3.27 12.87
C MET A 45 -9.75 -3.20 13.25
N LEU A 46 -8.87 -3.66 12.36
CA LEU A 46 -7.43 -3.62 12.56
C LEU A 46 -6.90 -2.19 12.71
N SER A 47 -7.40 -1.25 11.90
CA SER A 47 -6.98 0.16 11.98
C SER A 47 -7.30 0.76 13.34
N VAL A 48 -8.53 0.57 13.84
CA VAL A 48 -8.93 1.06 15.17
C VAL A 48 -8.13 0.35 16.27
N TYR A 49 -7.95 -0.96 16.15
CA TYR A 49 -7.20 -1.77 17.12
C TYR A 49 -5.73 -1.34 17.23
N LEU A 50 -5.02 -1.17 16.11
CA LEU A 50 -3.62 -0.75 16.10
C LEU A 50 -3.44 0.72 16.49
N ALA A 51 -4.41 1.59 16.22
CA ALA A 51 -4.37 2.99 16.64
C ALA A 51 -4.31 3.13 18.16
N GLN A 52 -4.99 2.25 18.91
CA GLN A 52 -4.94 2.26 20.38
C GLN A 52 -3.58 1.85 20.93
N LEU A 53 -2.81 1.08 20.16
CA LEU A 53 -1.48 0.60 20.52
C LEU A 53 -0.35 1.51 20.05
N ASP A 54 -0.68 2.61 19.35
CA ASP A 54 0.29 3.43 18.63
C ASP A 54 1.11 2.62 17.60
N LEU A 55 0.52 1.55 17.06
CA LEU A 55 1.14 0.62 16.10
C LEU A 55 0.56 0.74 14.70
N LEU A 56 -0.10 1.86 14.39
CA LEU A 56 -0.77 2.03 13.11
C LEU A 56 0.20 2.09 11.92
N TYR A 57 1.47 2.35 12.18
CA TYR A 57 2.55 2.22 11.20
C TYR A 57 2.80 0.76 10.74
N LEU A 58 2.34 -0.23 11.50
CA LEU A 58 2.39 -1.66 11.15
C LEU A 58 1.12 -2.16 10.45
N LYS A 59 0.16 -1.28 10.17
CA LYS A 59 -1.16 -1.65 9.64
C LYS A 59 -1.06 -2.53 8.40
N ASP A 60 -0.30 -2.10 7.39
CA ASP A 60 -0.23 -2.83 6.12
C ASP A 60 0.43 -4.19 6.28
N MET A 61 1.44 -4.31 7.14
CA MET A 61 2.02 -5.60 7.52
C MET A 61 0.95 -6.54 8.10
N PHE A 62 0.19 -6.08 9.10
CA PHE A 62 -0.85 -6.89 9.72
C PHE A 62 -2.00 -7.23 8.76
N ILE A 63 -2.40 -6.32 7.86
CA ILE A 63 -3.40 -6.61 6.82
C ILE A 63 -2.96 -7.82 6.00
N ASN A 64 -1.72 -7.84 5.54
CA ASN A 64 -1.22 -8.91 4.68
C ASN A 64 -1.07 -10.24 5.43
N ILE A 65 -0.56 -10.21 6.66
CA ILE A 65 -0.49 -11.41 7.51
C ILE A 65 -1.90 -11.98 7.74
N ILE A 66 -2.87 -11.14 8.13
CA ILE A 66 -4.24 -11.58 8.37
C ILE A 66 -4.87 -12.12 7.09
N LYS A 67 -4.71 -11.46 5.94
CA LYS A 67 -5.21 -11.94 4.64
C LYS A 67 -4.66 -13.32 4.29
N GLU A 68 -3.36 -13.53 4.48
CA GLU A 68 -2.73 -14.83 4.22
C GLU A 68 -3.28 -15.92 5.15
N LEU A 69 -3.40 -15.64 6.45
CA LEU A 69 -3.95 -16.58 7.43
C LEU A 69 -5.42 -16.90 7.13
N VAL A 70 -6.23 -15.90 6.76
CA VAL A 70 -7.63 -16.07 6.36
C VAL A 70 -7.73 -16.90 5.09
N ASN A 71 -6.93 -16.62 4.07
CA ASN A 71 -6.91 -17.40 2.83
C ASN A 71 -6.52 -18.86 3.08
N ASN A 72 -5.57 -19.12 3.97
CA ASN A 72 -5.19 -20.47 4.37
C ASN A 72 -6.32 -21.18 5.14
N ALA A 73 -7.06 -20.47 6.00
CA ALA A 73 -8.25 -21.00 6.67
C ALA A 73 -9.37 -21.34 5.67
N ILE A 74 -9.66 -20.46 4.70
CA ILE A 74 -10.66 -20.72 3.66
C ILE A 74 -10.23 -21.90 2.77
N LYS A 75 -8.95 -21.99 2.38
CA LYS A 75 -8.42 -23.15 1.64
C LYS A 75 -8.58 -24.44 2.43
N ALA A 76 -8.34 -24.42 3.75
CA ALA A 76 -8.59 -25.57 4.60
C ALA A 76 -10.07 -25.98 4.53
N ASN A 77 -11.00 -25.03 4.63
CA ASN A 77 -12.45 -25.28 4.53
C ASN A 77 -12.85 -25.85 3.16
N ALA A 78 -12.30 -25.27 2.08
CA ALA A 78 -12.49 -25.77 0.72
C ALA A 78 -12.06 -27.25 0.59
N LYS A 79 -10.90 -27.63 1.15
CA LYS A 79 -10.49 -29.04 1.16
C LYS A 79 -11.50 -29.94 1.88
N ARG A 80 -11.99 -29.53 3.06
CA ARG A 80 -12.95 -30.36 3.82
C ARG A 80 -14.26 -30.54 3.05
N LEU A 81 -14.75 -29.51 2.38
CA LEU A 81 -15.92 -29.60 1.51
C LEU A 81 -15.66 -30.50 0.30
N TYR A 82 -14.53 -30.31 -0.38
CA TYR A 82 -14.14 -31.06 -1.57
C TYR A 82 -14.02 -32.57 -1.30
N PHE A 83 -13.30 -32.93 -0.23
CA PHE A 83 -13.14 -34.33 0.19
C PHE A 83 -14.49 -34.97 0.52
N LYS A 84 -15.37 -34.23 1.19
CA LYS A 84 -16.74 -34.69 1.48
C LYS A 84 -17.54 -34.94 0.19
N GLN A 85 -17.42 -34.08 -0.83
CA GLN A 85 -18.12 -34.24 -2.11
C GLN A 85 -17.59 -35.43 -2.93
N LYS A 86 -16.29 -35.72 -2.85
CA LYS A 86 -15.65 -36.86 -3.52
C LYS A 86 -15.76 -38.18 -2.72
N ASN A 87 -16.41 -38.17 -1.55
CA ASN A 87 -16.46 -39.29 -0.62
C ASN A 87 -15.07 -39.84 -0.21
N LEU A 88 -14.10 -38.93 -0.05
CA LEU A 88 -12.74 -39.24 0.40
C LEU A 88 -12.58 -38.92 1.89
N ASP A 89 -11.82 -39.74 2.63
CA ASP A 89 -11.47 -39.47 4.02
C ASP A 89 -10.19 -38.64 4.11
N ILE A 90 -10.32 -37.37 4.49
CA ILE A 90 -9.19 -36.44 4.60
C ILE A 90 -8.13 -36.87 5.65
N ASN A 91 -8.45 -37.81 6.55
CA ASN A 91 -7.53 -38.33 7.55
C ASN A 91 -6.78 -39.59 7.09
N LYS A 92 -7.10 -40.13 5.91
CA LYS A 92 -6.37 -41.26 5.32
C LYS A 92 -5.36 -40.74 4.32
N THR A 93 -4.10 -41.15 4.47
CA THR A 93 -2.99 -40.65 3.65
C THR A 93 -3.18 -40.89 2.14
N GLU A 94 -3.70 -42.06 1.74
CA GLU A 94 -3.95 -42.37 0.31
C GLU A 94 -5.10 -41.54 -0.29
N ASP A 95 -6.21 -41.40 0.45
CA ASP A 95 -7.34 -40.55 0.05
C ASP A 95 -6.91 -39.09 -0.02
N TYR A 96 -6.09 -38.63 0.94
CA TYR A 96 -5.51 -37.30 0.95
C TYR A 96 -4.64 -37.04 -0.28
N ARG A 97 -3.74 -37.97 -0.60
CA ARG A 97 -2.88 -37.87 -1.79
C ARG A 97 -3.71 -37.79 -3.06
N THR A 98 -4.67 -38.69 -3.22
CA THR A 98 -5.56 -38.75 -4.39
C THR A 98 -6.39 -37.49 -4.54
N GLY A 99 -7.01 -37.01 -3.45
CA GLY A 99 -7.83 -35.79 -3.49
C GLY A 99 -7.01 -34.52 -3.76
N MET A 100 -5.77 -34.46 -3.30
CA MET A 100 -4.90 -33.31 -3.53
C MET A 100 -4.33 -33.23 -4.95
N GLU A 101 -4.27 -34.33 -5.69
CA GLU A 101 -3.82 -34.36 -7.10
C GLU A 101 -4.72 -33.49 -7.99
N THR A 102 -6.04 -33.53 -7.78
CA THR A 102 -7.03 -32.81 -8.61
C THR A 102 -7.63 -31.58 -7.94
N PHE A 103 -7.41 -31.38 -6.63
CA PHE A 103 -8.05 -30.31 -5.85
C PHE A 103 -7.97 -28.92 -6.50
N LYS A 104 -6.79 -28.52 -6.99
CA LYS A 104 -6.58 -27.17 -7.52
C LYS A 104 -7.37 -26.93 -8.81
N GLU A 105 -7.42 -27.92 -9.68
CA GLU A 105 -8.11 -27.85 -10.97
C GLU A 105 -9.62 -27.91 -10.75
N ASP A 106 -10.10 -28.90 -9.99
CA ASP A 106 -11.53 -29.08 -9.71
C ASP A 106 -12.16 -27.88 -8.98
N VAL A 107 -11.44 -27.25 -8.03
CA VAL A 107 -12.02 -26.19 -7.18
C VAL A 107 -11.90 -24.80 -7.81
N PHE A 108 -10.80 -24.50 -8.51
CA PHE A 108 -10.53 -23.15 -8.99
C PHE A 108 -10.67 -22.99 -10.52
N VAL A 109 -10.77 -24.07 -11.28
CA VAL A 109 -10.87 -24.04 -12.75
C VAL A 109 -12.18 -24.66 -13.23
N GLU A 110 -12.50 -25.88 -12.81
CA GLU A 110 -13.61 -26.65 -13.40
C GLU A 110 -14.97 -26.42 -12.73
N ASN A 111 -15.01 -25.90 -11.50
CA ASN A 111 -16.26 -25.76 -10.73
C ASN A 111 -16.48 -24.33 -10.19
N PRO A 112 -17.02 -23.40 -11.01
CA PRO A 112 -17.27 -22.02 -10.59
C PRO A 112 -18.31 -21.90 -9.46
N GLU A 113 -19.20 -22.89 -9.28
CA GLU A 113 -20.21 -22.91 -8.21
C GLU A 113 -19.65 -23.37 -6.87
N PHE A 114 -18.44 -23.94 -6.83
CA PHE A 114 -17.85 -24.48 -5.60
C PHE A 114 -17.72 -23.43 -4.49
N LEU A 115 -17.33 -22.20 -4.85
CA LEU A 115 -17.22 -21.11 -3.88
C LEU A 115 -18.58 -20.72 -3.31
N GLU A 116 -19.65 -20.75 -4.11
CA GLU A 116 -20.99 -20.50 -3.62
C GLU A 116 -21.44 -21.58 -2.63
N GLN A 117 -21.17 -22.84 -2.94
CA GLN A 117 -21.43 -23.96 -2.04
C GLN A 117 -20.63 -23.86 -0.73
N LEU A 118 -19.36 -23.42 -0.81
CA LEU A 118 -18.54 -23.15 0.36
C LEU A 118 -19.15 -22.02 1.22
N GLY A 119 -19.63 -20.95 0.58
CA GLY A 119 -20.31 -19.83 1.23
C GLY A 119 -21.60 -20.24 1.96
N GLN A 120 -22.32 -21.25 1.46
CA GLN A 120 -23.54 -21.80 2.06
C GLN A 120 -23.29 -22.93 3.07
N SER A 121 -22.04 -23.38 3.20
CA SER A 121 -21.67 -24.46 4.11
C SER A 121 -21.62 -24.02 5.58
N ASN A 122 -21.41 -24.98 6.49
CA ASN A 122 -21.20 -24.69 7.91
C ASN A 122 -19.74 -24.31 8.24
N PHE A 123 -18.87 -24.18 7.24
CA PHE A 123 -17.47 -23.81 7.45
C PHE A 123 -17.34 -22.30 7.60
N ILE A 124 -16.65 -21.88 8.66
CA ILE A 124 -16.54 -20.46 9.03
C ILE A 124 -15.11 -20.14 9.45
N VAL A 125 -14.71 -18.92 9.12
CA VAL A 125 -13.49 -18.27 9.60
C VAL A 125 -13.90 -17.09 10.48
N ARG A 126 -13.14 -16.86 11.55
CA ARG A 126 -13.32 -15.74 12.45
C ARG A 126 -12.01 -15.00 12.63
N VAL A 127 -12.00 -13.70 12.38
CA VAL A 127 -10.91 -12.80 12.79
C VAL A 127 -11.32 -12.15 14.10
N PHE A 128 -10.56 -12.41 15.16
CA PHE A 128 -10.89 -12.02 16.52
C PHE A 128 -9.74 -11.20 17.13
N PHE A 129 -10.08 -10.01 17.58
CA PHE A 129 -9.19 -9.08 18.27
C PHE A 129 -9.53 -9.17 19.76
N SER A 130 -8.59 -9.62 20.58
CA SER A 130 -8.79 -9.80 22.01
C SER A 130 -7.84 -8.94 22.83
N ILE A 131 -8.38 -8.31 23.87
CA ILE A 131 -7.66 -7.43 24.79
C ILE A 131 -7.85 -7.99 26.20
N THR A 132 -6.77 -8.42 26.84
CA THR A 132 -6.82 -8.95 28.21
C THR A 132 -5.71 -8.33 29.05
N GLY A 133 -6.05 -7.32 29.85
CA GLY A 133 -5.05 -6.46 30.49
C GLY A 133 -4.19 -5.78 29.42
N ASP A 134 -2.87 -5.88 29.57
CA ASP A 134 -1.90 -5.35 28.59
C ASP A 134 -1.59 -6.34 27.45
N THR A 135 -2.25 -7.51 27.45
CA THR A 135 -2.04 -8.52 26.40
C THR A 135 -3.00 -8.31 25.25
N HIS A 136 -2.44 -8.01 24.08
CA HIS A 136 -3.16 -7.80 22.84
C HIS A 136 -2.95 -9.00 21.91
N LYS A 137 -4.03 -9.57 21.35
CA LYS A 137 -3.91 -10.67 20.38
C LYS A 137 -4.86 -10.54 19.21
N ILE A 138 -4.38 -10.95 18.04
CA ILE A 138 -5.18 -11.10 16.83
C ILE A 138 -5.23 -12.59 16.50
N HIS A 139 -6.43 -13.15 16.41
CA HIS A 139 -6.67 -14.56 16.10
C HIS A 139 -7.35 -14.71 14.75
N VAL A 140 -6.86 -15.63 13.93
CA VAL A 140 -7.60 -16.19 12.79
C VAL A 140 -8.00 -17.61 13.16
N ILE A 141 -9.29 -17.77 13.46
CA ILE A 141 -9.88 -18.99 13.99
C ILE A 141 -10.69 -19.66 12.88
N ASN A 142 -10.45 -20.94 12.66
CA ASN A 142 -11.16 -21.75 11.70
C ASN A 142 -11.88 -22.92 12.40
N ASN A 143 -13.15 -23.17 12.07
CA ASN A 143 -13.96 -24.19 12.74
C ASN A 143 -13.69 -25.63 12.29
N VAL A 144 -12.56 -25.87 11.64
CA VAL A 144 -12.06 -27.18 11.28
C VAL A 144 -10.75 -27.48 12.01
N PRO A 145 -10.52 -28.74 12.39
CA PRO A 145 -9.23 -29.14 12.94
C PRO A 145 -8.17 -29.17 11.84
N ILE A 146 -6.97 -28.73 12.20
CA ILE A 146 -5.76 -28.94 11.41
C ILE A 146 -5.33 -30.39 11.56
N ILE A 147 -5.03 -31.03 10.42
CA ILE A 147 -4.57 -32.42 10.37
C ILE A 147 -3.04 -32.48 10.55
N PRO A 148 -2.47 -33.62 11.00
CA PRO A 148 -1.03 -33.76 11.23
C PRO A 148 -0.17 -33.41 10.01
N GLU A 149 -0.55 -33.83 8.79
CA GLU A 149 0.21 -33.49 7.58
C GLU A 149 0.26 -31.97 7.33
N GLU A 150 -0.85 -31.25 7.57
CA GLU A 150 -0.91 -29.79 7.44
C GLU A 150 -0.06 -29.10 8.52
N MET A 151 -0.13 -29.58 9.76
CA MET A 151 0.68 -29.03 10.86
C MET A 151 2.18 -29.22 10.61
N ASN A 152 2.58 -30.39 10.08
CA ASN A 152 3.97 -30.65 9.71
C ASN A 152 4.46 -29.69 8.60
N LYS A 153 3.64 -29.47 7.56
CA LYS A 153 3.94 -28.48 6.51
C LYS A 153 4.10 -27.06 7.08
N ILE A 154 3.21 -26.66 8.00
CA ILE A 154 3.30 -25.35 8.67
C ILE A 154 4.57 -25.24 9.50
N ASN A 155 4.86 -26.21 10.38
CA ASN A 155 6.04 -26.17 11.25
C ASN A 155 7.35 -26.10 10.45
N ALA A 156 7.42 -26.80 9.33
CA ALA A 156 8.56 -26.71 8.41
C ALA A 156 8.72 -25.28 7.85
N ARG A 157 7.62 -24.62 7.47
CA ARG A 157 7.61 -23.23 6.97
C ARG A 157 7.99 -22.23 8.06
N VAL A 158 7.48 -22.39 9.29
CA VAL A 158 7.85 -21.56 10.44
C VAL A 158 9.36 -21.66 10.68
N LYS A 159 9.90 -22.88 10.73
CA LYS A 159 11.34 -23.09 10.95
C LYS A 159 12.19 -22.45 9.84
N LYS A 160 11.79 -22.61 8.57
CA LYS A 160 12.46 -21.97 7.42
C LYS A 160 12.43 -20.44 7.52
N ALA A 161 11.27 -19.85 7.81
CA ALA A 161 11.09 -18.40 7.89
C ALA A 161 12.06 -17.72 8.89
N TYR A 162 12.27 -18.35 10.05
CA TYR A 162 13.19 -17.79 11.05
C TYR A 162 14.67 -18.08 10.77
N SER A 163 15.01 -19.07 9.94
CA SER A 163 16.39 -19.33 9.52
C SER A 163 16.92 -18.37 8.45
N TYR A 164 16.04 -17.75 7.66
CA TYR A 164 16.45 -16.83 6.60
C TYR A 164 17.00 -15.51 7.16
N SER A 165 18.08 -15.01 6.56
CA SER A 165 18.71 -13.75 6.94
C SER A 165 17.97 -12.58 6.31
N ASP A 166 17.61 -12.74 5.05
CA ASP A 166 16.80 -11.81 4.27
C ASP A 166 15.84 -12.55 3.34
N ILE A 167 14.98 -11.80 2.65
CA ILE A 167 13.95 -12.38 1.81
C ILE A 167 14.50 -13.07 0.57
N SER A 168 15.70 -12.69 0.09
CA SER A 168 16.35 -13.33 -1.04
C SER A 168 16.72 -14.78 -0.73
N ASP A 169 17.20 -15.05 0.49
CA ASP A 169 17.46 -16.42 0.95
C ASP A 169 16.18 -17.28 0.87
N ALA A 170 15.04 -16.71 1.28
CA ALA A 170 13.76 -17.41 1.27
C ALA A 170 13.30 -17.72 -0.16
N PHE A 171 13.61 -16.84 -1.09
CA PHE A 171 13.22 -16.96 -2.49
C PHE A 171 14.10 -17.96 -3.26
N ASP A 172 15.42 -17.96 -3.02
CA ASP A 172 16.36 -18.91 -3.63
C ASP A 172 16.03 -20.37 -3.25
N ASP A 173 15.62 -20.61 -2.00
CA ASP A 173 15.21 -21.92 -1.48
C ASP A 173 13.89 -22.46 -2.06
N ILE A 174 13.06 -21.60 -2.67
CA ILE A 174 11.69 -21.93 -3.09
C ILE A 174 11.58 -22.16 -4.60
N LEU A 175 12.54 -21.69 -5.39
CA LEU A 175 12.64 -22.00 -6.82
C LEU A 175 12.74 -23.52 -7.09
N ASP A 176 13.07 -24.33 -6.08
CA ASP A 176 13.12 -25.80 -6.12
C ASP A 176 11.81 -26.51 -5.71
N ASP A 177 10.83 -25.81 -5.10
CA ASP A 177 9.57 -26.41 -4.64
C ASP A 177 8.45 -26.17 -5.66
N SER A 178 7.97 -27.23 -6.31
CA SER A 178 6.89 -27.21 -7.31
C SER A 178 5.51 -26.77 -6.78
N GLU A 179 5.39 -26.54 -5.47
CA GLU A 179 4.19 -26.00 -4.83
C GLU A 179 4.37 -24.49 -4.52
N GLY A 180 3.99 -23.62 -5.46
CA GLY A 180 3.83 -22.17 -5.26
C GLY A 180 2.76 -21.74 -4.23
N ALA A 181 2.58 -22.52 -3.15
CA ALA A 181 1.53 -22.40 -2.13
C ALA A 181 2.09 -22.25 -0.69
N GLY A 182 3.40 -22.00 -0.53
CA GLY A 182 4.06 -21.93 0.78
C GLY A 182 4.69 -20.58 1.15
N LEU A 183 4.93 -19.72 0.17
CA LEU A 183 5.60 -18.42 0.34
C LEU A 183 4.86 -17.49 1.29
N GLY A 184 3.53 -17.42 1.19
CA GLY A 184 2.74 -16.42 1.92
C GLY A 184 2.97 -16.47 3.43
N LEU A 185 2.95 -17.66 4.03
CA LEU A 185 3.22 -17.81 5.46
C LEU A 185 4.68 -17.53 5.83
N ILE A 186 5.64 -17.97 5.00
CA ILE A 186 7.06 -17.70 5.24
C ILE A 186 7.30 -16.20 5.24
N ILE A 187 6.81 -15.52 4.21
CA ILE A 187 6.85 -14.06 4.08
C ILE A 187 6.22 -13.44 5.32
N ALA A 188 4.98 -13.78 5.67
CA ALA A 188 4.27 -13.25 6.84
C ALA A 188 5.09 -13.32 8.15
N LEU A 189 5.78 -14.43 8.38
CA LEU A 189 6.61 -14.63 9.58
C LEU A 189 7.93 -13.87 9.51
N MET A 190 8.53 -13.77 8.33
CA MET A 190 9.67 -12.87 8.11
C MET A 190 9.26 -11.41 8.32
N LEU A 191 8.02 -11.03 7.95
CA LEU A 191 7.51 -9.69 8.19
C LEU A 191 7.47 -9.38 9.69
N MET A 192 6.96 -10.33 10.48
CA MET A 192 6.94 -10.23 11.94
C MET A 192 8.36 -10.15 12.52
N LYS A 193 9.27 -11.02 12.08
CA LYS A 193 10.68 -11.05 12.51
C LYS A 193 11.35 -9.69 12.28
N ASN A 194 11.22 -9.12 11.08
CA ASN A 194 11.86 -7.86 10.73
C ASN A 194 11.22 -6.65 11.43
N ALA A 195 9.92 -6.71 11.73
CA ALA A 195 9.23 -5.72 12.55
C ALA A 195 9.58 -5.81 14.05
N GLY A 196 10.45 -6.76 14.44
CA GLY A 196 10.95 -6.92 15.80
C GLY A 196 10.10 -7.84 16.69
N PHE A 197 9.13 -8.56 16.13
CA PHE A 197 8.37 -9.57 16.87
C PHE A 197 9.21 -10.84 17.03
N PRO A 198 9.26 -11.42 18.24
CA PRO A 198 9.96 -12.67 18.46
C PRO A 198 9.17 -13.84 17.85
N PRO A 199 9.82 -15.01 17.64
CA PRO A 199 9.16 -16.18 17.07
C PRO A 199 7.89 -16.62 17.81
N GLU A 200 7.86 -16.46 19.14
CA GLU A 200 6.74 -16.83 20.00
C GLU A 200 5.53 -15.89 19.87
N ALA A 201 5.70 -14.74 19.20
CA ALA A 201 4.59 -13.86 18.89
C ALA A 201 3.59 -14.50 17.93
N PHE A 202 4.02 -15.47 17.11
CA PHE A 202 3.13 -16.24 16.24
C PHE A 202 2.97 -17.68 16.75
N ALA A 203 1.74 -18.15 16.83
CA ALA A 203 1.46 -19.54 17.18
C ALA A 203 0.26 -20.09 16.42
N ILE A 204 0.28 -21.39 16.14
CA ILE A 204 -0.89 -22.13 15.68
C ILE A 204 -1.24 -23.17 16.73
N SER A 205 -2.50 -23.17 17.16
CA SER A 205 -3.03 -24.10 18.16
C SER A 205 -4.31 -24.77 17.66
N THR A 206 -4.59 -25.97 18.19
CA THR A 206 -5.82 -26.71 17.92
C THR A 206 -6.31 -27.41 19.17
N ASN A 207 -7.63 -27.52 19.33
CA ASN A 207 -8.26 -28.32 20.39
C ASN A 207 -8.93 -29.59 19.83
N GLY A 208 -8.57 -29.99 18.61
CA GLY A 208 -9.17 -31.13 17.90
C GLY A 208 -10.52 -30.82 17.23
N LYS A 209 -11.09 -29.62 17.43
CA LYS A 209 -12.30 -29.15 16.75
C LYS A 209 -12.07 -27.88 15.94
N VAL A 210 -11.25 -26.98 16.47
CA VAL A 210 -11.00 -25.64 15.95
C VAL A 210 -9.50 -25.44 15.83
N THR A 211 -9.08 -24.76 14.78
CA THR A 211 -7.70 -24.30 14.58
C THR A 211 -7.64 -22.79 14.81
N SER A 212 -6.65 -22.30 15.55
CA SER A 212 -6.42 -20.87 15.76
C SER A 212 -4.98 -20.53 15.44
N ALA A 213 -4.75 -19.69 14.43
CA ALA A 213 -3.52 -18.94 14.29
C ALA A 213 -3.63 -17.65 15.11
N SER A 214 -2.66 -17.37 15.97
CA SER A 214 -2.66 -16.20 16.85
C SER A 214 -1.39 -15.39 16.69
N ILE A 215 -1.54 -14.08 16.67
CA ILE A 215 -0.47 -13.09 16.72
C ILE A 215 -0.59 -12.36 18.05
N ASN A 216 0.38 -12.56 18.93
CA ASN A 216 0.52 -11.84 20.18
C ASN A 216 1.24 -10.51 19.91
N ILE A 217 0.70 -9.42 20.46
CA ILE A 217 1.27 -8.09 20.42
C ILE A 217 1.53 -7.72 21.89
N ASP A 218 2.80 -7.79 22.28
CA ASP A 218 3.29 -7.41 23.60
C ASP A 218 3.85 -5.99 23.53
N GLU A 219 3.59 -5.17 24.56
CA GLU A 219 4.19 -3.83 24.68
C GLU A 219 5.72 -3.90 24.76
N SER A 220 6.29 -5.02 25.21
CA SER A 220 7.74 -5.24 25.21
C SER A 220 8.35 -5.34 23.81
N PHE A 221 7.54 -5.54 22.75
CA PHE A 221 8.01 -5.54 21.36
C PHE A 221 8.35 -4.16 20.81
N ARG A 222 8.39 -3.13 21.65
CA ARG A 222 9.06 -1.84 21.38
C ARG A 222 10.59 -1.96 21.15
N ASN A 223 11.08 -3.13 20.77
CA ASN A 223 12.50 -3.44 20.63
C ASN A 223 13.20 -2.52 19.61
N MET A 224 14.18 -1.79 20.14
CA MET A 224 14.89 -0.69 19.51
C MET A 224 16.01 -1.17 18.58
N ASP A 225 16.56 -2.38 18.78
CA ASP A 225 17.84 -2.79 18.18
C ASP A 225 17.77 -3.18 16.69
N LEU A 226 16.70 -3.86 16.25
CA LEU A 226 16.47 -4.13 14.82
C LEU A 226 16.18 -2.83 14.05
N LYS A 227 15.49 -1.88 14.69
CA LYS A 227 15.29 -0.52 14.14
C LYS A 227 16.64 0.17 13.94
N VAL A 228 17.61 0.05 14.85
CA VAL A 228 18.88 0.81 14.79
C VAL A 228 19.74 0.43 13.59
N LYS A 229 19.92 -0.86 13.27
CA LYS A 229 20.83 -1.27 12.17
C LYS A 229 20.26 -0.96 10.79
N MET A 230 18.98 -1.23 10.58
CA MET A 230 18.29 -0.96 9.31
C MET A 230 18.03 0.54 9.12
N ALA A 231 17.66 1.25 10.20
CA ALA A 231 17.63 2.70 10.18
C ALA A 231 19.01 3.28 9.84
N GLN A 232 20.12 2.68 10.27
CA GLN A 232 21.44 3.20 9.91
C GLN A 232 21.75 3.07 8.42
N GLU A 233 21.41 1.96 7.76
CA GLU A 233 21.58 1.81 6.30
C GLU A 233 20.72 2.83 5.53
N ILE A 234 19.46 2.99 5.95
CA ILE A 234 18.54 3.98 5.37
C ILE A 234 19.05 5.41 5.62
N ILE A 235 19.47 5.72 6.84
CA ILE A 235 20.03 7.02 7.21
C ILE A 235 21.28 7.29 6.39
N ASN A 236 22.17 6.31 6.22
CA ASN A 236 23.37 6.45 5.39
C ASN A 236 23.02 6.71 3.92
N GLU A 237 22.01 6.02 3.36
CA GLU A 237 21.57 6.25 1.98
C GLU A 237 20.96 7.65 1.83
N VAL A 238 20.10 8.06 2.77
CA VAL A 238 19.55 9.42 2.79
C VAL A 238 20.67 10.45 2.94
N GLU A 239 21.61 10.26 3.87
CA GLU A 239 22.75 11.16 4.11
C GLU A 239 23.67 11.28 2.89
N SER A 240 23.86 10.20 2.17
CA SER A 240 24.70 10.18 0.97
C SER A 240 24.02 10.82 -0.25
N LEU A 241 22.70 11.04 -0.25
CA LEU A 241 22.04 11.83 -1.30
C LEU A 241 22.66 13.23 -1.39
N PRO A 242 22.88 13.76 -2.60
CA PRO A 242 23.43 15.10 -2.76
C PRO A 242 22.51 16.14 -2.15
N SER A 243 23.10 17.26 -1.73
CA SER A 243 22.33 18.43 -1.32
C SER A 243 21.50 18.94 -2.49
N PHE A 244 20.35 19.55 -2.19
CA PHE A 244 19.49 20.11 -3.22
C PHE A 244 20.22 21.25 -3.96
N PRO A 245 20.11 21.35 -5.30
CA PRO A 245 20.96 22.25 -6.09
C PRO A 245 20.75 23.72 -5.71
N GLN A 246 21.85 24.42 -5.41
CA GLN A 246 21.81 25.80 -4.93
C GLN A 246 21.17 26.76 -5.93
N ASN A 247 21.38 26.54 -7.24
CA ASN A 247 20.76 27.32 -8.30
C ASN A 247 19.22 27.20 -8.28
N ILE A 248 18.68 26.03 -7.94
CA ILE A 248 17.23 25.85 -7.81
C ILE A 248 16.74 26.62 -6.58
N LEU A 249 17.40 26.48 -5.42
CA LEU A 249 17.03 27.21 -4.19
C LEU A 249 17.01 28.75 -4.40
N GLU A 250 17.93 29.28 -5.19
CA GLU A 250 17.95 30.70 -5.55
C GLU A 250 16.74 31.11 -6.40
N ILE A 251 16.38 30.31 -7.40
CA ILE A 251 15.19 30.56 -8.23
C ILE A 251 13.92 30.46 -7.38
N GLN A 252 13.83 29.52 -6.43
CA GLN A 252 12.69 29.43 -5.51
C GLN A 252 12.49 30.71 -4.70
N ARG A 253 13.58 31.33 -4.22
CA ARG A 253 13.52 32.63 -3.53
C ARG A 253 12.99 33.72 -4.45
N LEU A 254 13.37 33.71 -5.73
CA LEU A 254 12.79 34.64 -6.72
C LEU A 254 11.30 34.39 -6.91
N CYS A 255 10.85 33.13 -7.02
CA CYS A 255 9.44 32.78 -7.16
C CYS A 255 8.59 33.16 -5.92
N ALA A 256 9.20 33.15 -4.72
CA ALA A 256 8.55 33.52 -3.47
C ALA A 256 8.52 35.04 -3.21
N ASN A 257 9.39 35.81 -3.86
CA ASN A 257 9.46 37.25 -3.71
C ASN A 257 8.38 37.94 -4.58
N PRO A 258 7.40 38.67 -3.98
CA PRO A 258 6.36 39.37 -4.73
C PRO A 258 6.89 40.44 -5.70
N GLU A 259 8.09 40.97 -5.45
CA GLU A 259 8.72 42.01 -6.27
C GLU A 259 9.51 41.45 -7.47
N SER A 260 9.62 40.11 -7.59
CA SER A 260 10.33 39.49 -8.70
C SER A 260 9.54 39.61 -10.00
N THR A 261 10.21 40.05 -11.06
CA THR A 261 9.62 40.05 -12.40
C THR A 261 9.64 38.66 -13.04
N ILE A 262 8.67 38.39 -13.91
CA ILE A 262 8.63 37.18 -14.76
C ILE A 262 9.96 36.99 -15.49
N LYS A 263 10.52 38.09 -16.02
CA LYS A 263 11.79 38.08 -16.74
C LYS A 263 12.96 37.66 -15.84
N ALA A 264 13.04 38.20 -14.61
CA ALA A 264 14.10 37.83 -13.68
C ALA A 264 14.07 36.32 -13.32
N ILE A 265 12.88 35.75 -13.14
CA ILE A 265 12.71 34.31 -12.90
C ILE A 265 13.14 33.51 -14.14
N ALA A 266 12.66 33.90 -15.33
CA ALA A 266 12.96 33.21 -16.58
C ALA A 266 14.47 33.26 -16.91
N ASP A 267 15.10 34.43 -16.81
CA ASP A 267 16.53 34.63 -17.03
C ASP A 267 17.36 33.78 -16.05
N SER A 268 16.89 33.66 -14.79
CA SER A 268 17.57 32.82 -13.81
C SER A 268 17.51 31.34 -14.15
N ILE A 269 16.35 30.85 -14.63
CA ILE A 269 16.16 29.46 -15.08
C ILE A 269 17.01 29.17 -16.32
N LYS A 270 17.06 30.10 -17.28
CA LYS A 270 17.80 29.96 -18.55
C LYS A 270 19.31 29.76 -18.38
N ARG A 271 19.86 30.06 -17.20
CA ARG A 271 21.27 29.79 -16.88
C ARG A 271 21.60 28.30 -16.76
N ASP A 272 20.60 27.44 -16.56
CA ASP A 272 20.77 25.98 -16.56
C ASP A 272 19.95 25.36 -17.70
N PRO A 273 20.58 25.04 -18.86
CA PRO A 273 19.88 24.42 -20.00
C PRO A 273 19.18 23.11 -19.65
N GLY A 274 19.73 22.32 -18.71
CA GLY A 274 19.11 21.09 -18.24
C GLY A 274 17.81 21.36 -17.49
N LEU A 275 17.78 22.44 -16.69
CA LEU A 275 16.59 22.87 -15.97
C LEU A 275 15.52 23.44 -16.92
N VAL A 276 15.94 24.16 -17.97
CA VAL A 276 15.02 24.62 -19.04
C VAL A 276 14.32 23.43 -19.68
N THR A 277 15.08 22.42 -20.12
CA THR A 277 14.51 21.22 -20.74
C THR A 277 13.60 20.46 -19.77
N ALA A 278 14.01 20.31 -18.50
CA ALA A 278 13.23 19.61 -17.50
C ALA A 278 11.88 20.31 -17.21
N ILE A 279 11.89 21.63 -17.00
CA ILE A 279 10.67 22.41 -16.75
C ILE A 279 9.74 22.35 -17.95
N LEU A 280 10.25 22.54 -19.17
CA LEU A 280 9.41 22.48 -20.37
C LEU A 280 8.85 21.07 -20.59
N LYS A 281 9.63 20.02 -20.30
CA LYS A 281 9.16 18.64 -20.37
C LYS A 281 8.05 18.37 -19.36
N LEU A 282 8.19 18.85 -18.12
CA LEU A 282 7.18 18.68 -17.08
C LEU A 282 5.93 19.52 -17.33
N ALA A 283 6.08 20.79 -17.72
CA ALA A 283 4.99 21.70 -18.05
C ALA A 283 4.10 21.19 -19.19
N ASN A 284 4.70 20.42 -20.11
CA ASN A 284 4.02 19.77 -21.23
C ASN A 284 3.77 18.28 -20.97
N SER A 285 4.07 17.78 -19.77
CA SER A 285 3.87 16.37 -19.45
C SER A 285 2.39 16.07 -19.29
N ALA A 286 2.06 14.80 -19.48
CA ALA A 286 0.80 14.15 -19.11
C ALA A 286 0.21 14.57 -17.74
N GLY A 287 1.06 14.96 -16.79
CA GLY A 287 0.66 15.19 -15.41
C GLY A 287 0.20 16.61 -15.10
N TYR A 288 0.65 17.65 -15.81
CA TYR A 288 0.55 19.03 -15.31
C TYR A 288 -0.51 19.85 -16.04
N ILE A 289 -1.60 20.25 -15.38
CA ILE A 289 -2.73 20.92 -16.05
C ILE A 289 -2.30 22.30 -16.59
N THR A 290 -2.18 22.41 -17.92
CA THR A 290 -1.92 23.66 -18.65
C THR A 290 -2.95 23.84 -19.76
N SER A 291 -3.29 25.10 -20.08
CA SER A 291 -4.32 25.40 -21.10
C SER A 291 -3.81 25.27 -22.54
N LYS A 292 -2.49 25.27 -22.75
CA LYS A 292 -1.82 25.11 -24.04
C LYS A 292 -0.38 24.65 -23.85
N ARG A 293 0.22 24.09 -24.90
CA ARG A 293 1.64 23.74 -24.94
C ARG A 293 2.50 24.99 -24.69
N VAL A 294 3.54 24.80 -23.90
CA VAL A 294 4.49 25.83 -23.48
C VAL A 294 5.81 25.62 -24.21
N GLU A 295 6.25 26.61 -24.99
CA GLU A 295 7.48 26.49 -25.80
C GLU A 295 8.68 27.21 -25.18
N THR A 296 8.43 28.22 -24.34
CA THR A 296 9.49 29.04 -23.72
C THR A 296 9.29 29.16 -22.21
N ILE A 297 10.38 29.45 -21.49
CA ILE A 297 10.32 29.65 -20.03
C ILE A 297 9.53 30.91 -19.67
N GLU A 298 9.64 31.99 -20.44
CA GLU A 298 8.82 33.18 -20.23
C GLU A 298 7.33 32.88 -20.35
N GLU A 299 6.95 32.10 -21.35
CA GLU A 299 5.59 31.64 -21.53
C GLU A 299 5.16 30.73 -20.37
N ALA A 300 6.04 29.81 -19.94
CA ALA A 300 5.80 28.96 -18.78
C ALA A 300 5.47 29.80 -17.55
N VAL A 301 6.32 30.77 -17.20
CA VAL A 301 6.14 31.63 -16.02
C VAL A 301 4.86 32.46 -16.13
N LYS A 302 4.49 32.89 -17.34
CA LYS A 302 3.26 33.68 -17.56
C LYS A 302 1.97 32.86 -17.45
N ILE A 303 1.95 31.64 -17.99
CA ILE A 303 0.76 30.79 -18.03
C ILE A 303 0.56 30.05 -16.71
N ILE A 304 1.65 29.49 -16.20
CA ILE A 304 1.65 28.63 -15.01
C ILE A 304 1.70 29.48 -13.73
N GLY A 305 2.31 30.66 -13.82
CA GLY A 305 2.53 31.52 -12.66
C GLY A 305 3.71 31.08 -11.80
N THR A 306 4.13 31.96 -10.90
CA THR A 306 5.34 31.76 -10.09
C THR A 306 5.24 30.55 -9.14
N LYS A 307 4.05 30.26 -8.62
CA LYS A 307 3.80 29.10 -7.75
C LYS A 307 3.99 27.77 -8.49
N GLY A 308 3.38 27.65 -9.67
CA GLY A 308 3.52 26.44 -10.47
C GLY A 308 4.93 26.27 -11.03
N ILE A 309 5.60 27.36 -11.40
CA ILE A 309 7.04 27.30 -11.75
C ILE A 309 7.88 26.81 -10.58
N ASN A 310 7.63 27.28 -9.35
CA ASN A 310 8.30 26.75 -8.17
C ASN A 310 8.03 25.24 -7.99
N THR A 311 6.80 24.78 -8.22
CA THR A 311 6.47 23.35 -8.20
C THR A 311 7.27 22.55 -9.24
N LEU A 312 7.32 23.01 -10.49
CA LEU A 312 8.06 22.35 -11.58
C LEU A 312 9.58 22.36 -11.36
N LEU A 313 10.10 23.44 -10.76
CA LEU A 313 11.50 23.57 -10.36
C LEU A 313 11.89 22.51 -9.32
N VAL A 314 11.09 22.37 -8.27
CA VAL A 314 11.33 21.36 -7.22
C VAL A 314 11.26 19.96 -7.82
N ALA A 315 10.19 19.66 -8.56
CA ALA A 315 10.01 18.36 -9.21
C ALA A 315 11.19 18.00 -10.13
N SER A 316 11.62 18.95 -10.97
CA SER A 316 12.77 18.76 -11.87
C SER A 316 14.07 18.50 -11.11
N GLY A 317 14.31 19.23 -10.02
CA GLY A 317 15.48 19.05 -9.18
C GLY A 317 15.53 17.68 -8.53
N VAL A 318 14.41 17.23 -7.96
CA VAL A 318 14.29 15.90 -7.35
C VAL A 318 14.50 14.80 -8.40
N GLN A 319 13.80 14.90 -9.53
CA GLN A 319 13.93 13.92 -10.61
C GLN A 319 15.37 13.83 -11.13
N LYS A 320 16.04 14.98 -11.35
CA LYS A 320 17.44 15.02 -11.78
C LYS A 320 18.37 14.32 -10.78
N ILE A 321 18.19 14.53 -9.48
CA ILE A 321 18.99 13.86 -8.46
C ILE A 321 18.78 12.33 -8.51
N LEU A 322 17.53 11.88 -8.47
CA LEU A 322 17.21 10.45 -8.42
C LEU A 322 17.63 9.73 -9.70
N ASP A 323 17.32 10.28 -10.88
CA ASP A 323 17.65 9.68 -12.18
C ASP A 323 19.17 9.68 -12.45
N SER A 324 19.95 10.55 -11.79
CA SER A 324 21.42 10.57 -11.91
C SER A 324 22.11 9.49 -11.07
N ARG A 325 21.45 9.04 -9.99
CA ARG A 325 22.01 8.13 -8.99
C ARG A 325 21.51 6.70 -9.15
N TYR A 326 20.26 6.55 -9.58
CA TYR A 326 19.57 5.26 -9.63
C TYR A 326 19.14 4.90 -11.05
N LYS A 327 18.76 3.63 -11.26
CA LYS A 327 18.14 3.22 -12.53
C LYS A 327 16.88 4.05 -12.77
N LYS A 328 16.59 4.38 -14.03
CA LYS A 328 15.42 5.18 -14.38
C LYS A 328 14.14 4.45 -13.99
N PHE A 329 13.42 5.01 -13.03
CA PHE A 329 12.13 4.49 -12.57
C PHE A 329 10.97 5.04 -13.41
N GLU A 330 11.02 4.87 -14.74
CA GLU A 330 10.03 5.47 -15.66
C GLU A 330 8.58 5.07 -15.33
N THR A 331 8.34 3.82 -14.96
CA THR A 331 7.01 3.35 -14.53
C THR A 331 6.52 4.06 -13.27
N ILE A 332 7.39 4.26 -12.28
CA ILE A 332 7.03 4.97 -11.03
C ILE A 332 6.74 6.43 -11.36
N TRP A 333 7.63 7.10 -12.10
CA TRP A 333 7.41 8.47 -12.54
C TRP A 333 6.11 8.65 -13.32
N ASN A 334 5.80 7.77 -14.27
CA ASN A 334 4.56 7.83 -15.04
C ASN A 334 3.31 7.69 -14.13
N ASN A 335 3.37 6.82 -13.13
CA ASN A 335 2.29 6.70 -12.14
C ASN A 335 2.19 7.94 -11.25
N SER A 336 3.32 8.50 -10.82
CA SER A 336 3.36 9.72 -10.01
C SER A 336 2.85 10.93 -10.79
N TYR A 337 3.12 11.05 -12.10
CA TYR A 337 2.55 12.12 -12.94
C TYR A 337 1.03 12.04 -13.03
N LYS A 338 0.47 10.84 -13.25
CA LYS A 338 -0.98 10.63 -13.26
C LYS A 338 -1.58 10.99 -11.90
N THR A 339 -0.98 10.50 -10.82
CA THR A 339 -1.44 10.78 -9.45
C THR A 339 -1.38 12.27 -9.12
N ALA A 340 -0.33 12.96 -9.57
CA ALA A 340 -0.19 14.42 -9.42
C ALA A 340 -1.26 15.20 -10.18
N PHE A 341 -1.59 14.79 -11.41
CA PHE A 341 -2.73 15.35 -12.15
C PHE A 341 -4.04 15.17 -11.37
N TYR A 342 -4.29 13.97 -10.84
CA TYR A 342 -5.50 13.67 -10.09
C TYR A 342 -5.60 14.56 -8.87
N ALA A 343 -4.52 14.74 -8.13
CA ALA A 343 -4.46 15.61 -6.96
C ALA A 343 -4.74 17.09 -7.31
N GLN A 344 -4.16 17.60 -8.40
CA GLN A 344 -4.41 18.96 -8.88
C GLN A 344 -5.88 19.14 -9.27
N PHE A 345 -6.43 18.19 -10.02
CA PHE A 345 -7.83 18.20 -10.45
C PHE A 345 -8.81 18.12 -9.27
N ILE A 346 -8.58 17.21 -8.32
CA ILE A 346 -9.39 17.06 -7.10
C ILE A 346 -9.36 18.36 -6.28
N ALA A 347 -8.18 18.97 -6.11
CA ALA A 347 -8.07 20.25 -5.42
C ALA A 347 -8.94 21.34 -6.07
N MET A 348 -8.92 21.44 -7.41
CA MET A 348 -9.76 22.39 -8.14
C MET A 348 -11.26 22.04 -8.03
N LYS A 349 -11.63 20.77 -8.18
CA LYS A 349 -13.01 20.28 -8.09
C LYS A 349 -13.66 20.62 -6.74
N TYR A 350 -12.89 20.54 -5.66
CA TYR A 350 -13.34 20.83 -4.29
C TYR A 350 -13.05 22.26 -3.82
N ARG A 351 -12.76 23.20 -4.74
CA ARG A 351 -12.54 24.63 -4.45
C ARG A 351 -11.40 24.87 -3.45
N LYS A 352 -10.31 24.11 -3.62
CA LYS A 352 -9.06 24.19 -2.86
C LYS A 352 -7.92 24.63 -3.79
N GLU A 353 -8.17 25.61 -4.65
CA GLU A 353 -7.23 26.09 -5.69
C GLU A 353 -5.91 26.57 -5.08
N ARG A 354 -5.93 27.09 -3.85
CA ARG A 354 -4.71 27.49 -3.13
C ARG A 354 -3.77 26.31 -2.85
N LEU A 355 -4.29 25.09 -2.82
CA LEU A 355 -3.54 23.85 -2.58
C LEU A 355 -3.21 23.10 -3.86
N SER A 356 -3.74 23.47 -5.04
CA SER A 356 -3.62 22.66 -6.26
C SER A 356 -2.17 22.38 -6.66
N GLU A 357 -1.34 23.41 -6.71
CA GLU A 357 0.09 23.30 -7.05
C GLU A 357 0.89 22.48 -6.05
N PHE A 358 0.43 22.51 -4.80
CA PHE A 358 1.10 21.85 -3.71
C PHE A 358 0.67 20.37 -3.60
N ALA A 359 -0.61 20.09 -3.87
CA ALA A 359 -1.14 18.74 -4.00
C ALA A 359 -0.51 18.03 -5.20
N TYR A 360 -0.35 18.72 -6.33
CA TYR A 360 0.41 18.21 -7.48
C TYR A 360 1.83 17.81 -7.07
N LEU A 361 2.58 18.72 -6.44
CA LEU A 361 3.95 18.46 -6.03
C LEU A 361 4.06 17.29 -5.04
N ALA A 362 3.19 17.29 -4.02
CA ALA A 362 3.19 16.25 -3.00
C ALA A 362 2.87 14.87 -3.59
N SER A 363 1.88 14.77 -4.46
CA SER A 363 1.54 13.51 -5.14
C SER A 363 2.60 13.06 -6.14
N LEU A 364 3.28 13.98 -6.83
CA LEU A 364 4.39 13.65 -7.72
C LEU A 364 5.60 13.08 -6.95
N LEU A 365 5.82 13.59 -5.74
CA LEU A 365 6.96 13.20 -4.91
C LEU A 365 6.63 12.13 -3.85
N ALA A 366 5.38 11.67 -3.76
CA ALA A 366 4.93 10.72 -2.73
C ALA A 366 5.74 9.42 -2.73
N ASP A 367 6.10 8.92 -3.92
CA ASP A 367 6.79 7.64 -4.12
C ASP A 367 8.32 7.78 -4.23
N ILE A 368 8.93 8.93 -3.93
CA ILE A 368 10.41 9.07 -4.03
C ILE A 368 11.14 8.16 -3.04
N GLY A 369 10.54 7.91 -1.87
CA GLY A 369 11.09 6.96 -0.92
C GLY A 369 11.11 5.55 -1.50
N LEU A 370 10.12 5.19 -2.33
CA LEU A 370 10.07 3.89 -2.99
C LEU A 370 11.19 3.74 -4.02
N MET A 371 11.52 4.81 -4.74
CA MET A 371 12.66 4.79 -5.67
C MET A 371 14.00 4.57 -4.96
N VAL A 372 14.20 5.20 -3.80
CA VAL A 372 15.40 4.99 -2.98
C VAL A 372 15.42 3.58 -2.41
N LEU A 373 14.30 3.14 -1.84
CA LEU A 373 14.11 1.79 -1.31
C LEU A 373 14.49 0.72 -2.35
N LEU A 374 13.97 0.89 -3.57
CA LEU A 374 14.22 0.02 -4.71
C LEU A 374 15.68 0.02 -5.20
N SER A 375 16.50 0.94 -4.69
CA SER A 375 17.89 1.12 -5.11
C SER A 375 18.90 0.64 -4.06
N ILE A 376 18.48 0.37 -2.83
CA ILE A 376 19.39 -0.08 -1.75
C ILE A 376 19.89 -1.51 -2.03
N LYS A 377 19.03 -2.40 -2.56
CA LYS A 377 19.39 -3.78 -2.90
C LYS A 377 18.80 -4.24 -4.25
N PRO A 378 19.29 -3.71 -5.39
CA PRO A 378 18.67 -3.91 -6.69
C PRO A 378 18.64 -5.38 -7.16
N ASP A 379 19.61 -6.20 -6.75
CA ASP A 379 19.69 -7.62 -7.12
C ASP A 379 18.63 -8.46 -6.39
N ASP A 380 18.41 -8.19 -5.10
CA ASP A 380 17.35 -8.81 -4.31
C ASP A 380 15.97 -8.50 -4.90
N ILE A 381 15.77 -7.26 -5.34
CA ILE A 381 14.51 -6.80 -5.91
C ILE A 381 14.21 -7.46 -7.24
N GLN A 382 15.24 -7.67 -8.07
CA GLN A 382 15.07 -8.37 -9.34
C GLN A 382 14.65 -9.83 -9.10
N LYS A 383 15.27 -10.52 -8.12
CA LYS A 383 14.86 -11.88 -7.73
C LYS A 383 13.40 -11.92 -7.24
N ILE A 384 13.01 -10.98 -6.37
CA ILE A 384 11.62 -10.88 -5.89
C ILE A 384 10.66 -10.65 -7.06
N ARG A 385 11.00 -9.77 -8.01
CA ARG A 385 10.18 -9.50 -9.20
C ARG A 385 10.01 -10.72 -10.09
N ASP A 386 11.08 -11.48 -10.28
CA ASP A 386 11.07 -12.68 -11.13
C ASP A 386 10.18 -13.77 -10.54
N ILE A 387 10.08 -13.85 -9.21
CA ILE A 387 9.29 -14.88 -8.51
C ILE A 387 7.83 -14.46 -8.32
N VAL A 388 7.57 -13.20 -7.96
CA VAL A 388 6.20 -12.70 -7.73
C VAL A 388 5.52 -12.33 -9.07
N GLY A 389 6.30 -12.16 -10.14
CA GLY A 389 5.84 -11.73 -11.45
C GLY A 389 5.54 -10.23 -11.52
N LEU A 390 5.70 -9.63 -12.70
CA LEU A 390 5.56 -8.18 -12.95
C LEU A 390 4.20 -7.57 -12.57
N LYS A 391 3.15 -8.37 -12.33
CA LYS A 391 1.77 -7.91 -12.07
C LYS A 391 1.50 -7.49 -10.61
N GLN A 392 2.45 -7.64 -9.69
CA GLN A 392 2.22 -7.41 -8.25
C GLN A 392 3.29 -6.48 -7.62
N LEU A 393 3.61 -5.38 -8.30
CA LEU A 393 4.59 -4.38 -7.83
C LEU A 393 4.31 -3.83 -6.41
N GLU A 394 3.06 -3.85 -5.93
CA GLU A 394 2.73 -3.51 -4.54
C GLU A 394 3.30 -4.50 -3.53
N ASN A 395 3.31 -5.80 -3.86
CA ASN A 395 3.93 -6.80 -3.00
C ASN A 395 5.43 -6.51 -2.88
N ILE A 396 6.09 -6.04 -3.94
CA ILE A 396 7.53 -5.70 -3.89
C ILE A 396 7.81 -4.48 -2.97
N SER A 397 7.05 -3.39 -3.10
CA SER A 397 7.18 -2.23 -2.20
C SER A 397 7.01 -2.64 -0.73
N LEU A 398 5.99 -3.44 -0.43
CA LEU A 398 5.72 -3.93 0.91
C LEU A 398 6.83 -4.86 1.41
N LEU A 399 7.29 -5.79 0.58
CA LEU A 399 8.36 -6.73 0.93
C LEU A 399 9.65 -5.98 1.28
N GLU A 400 9.94 -4.87 0.60
CA GLU A 400 11.10 -4.02 0.87
C GLU A 400 10.94 -3.13 2.09
N GLU A 401 9.78 -2.49 2.28
CA GLU A 401 9.49 -1.71 3.50
C GLU A 401 9.68 -2.57 4.75
N ILE A 402 9.39 -3.85 4.60
CA ILE A 402 9.48 -4.82 5.66
C ILE A 402 10.89 -5.44 5.75
N SER A 403 11.60 -5.60 4.64
CA SER A 403 13.03 -5.94 4.64
C SER A 403 13.91 -4.81 5.20
N LEU A 404 13.40 -3.57 5.25
CA LEU A 404 14.15 -2.39 5.70
C LEU A 404 13.57 -1.72 6.95
N GLY A 405 12.40 -2.16 7.44
CA GLY A 405 11.78 -1.66 8.67
C GLY A 405 11.29 -0.20 8.60
N VAL A 406 11.17 0.36 7.39
CA VAL A 406 10.71 1.74 7.14
C VAL A 406 9.71 1.74 5.99
N SER A 407 8.62 2.49 6.13
CA SER A 407 7.73 2.72 4.99
C SER A 407 8.36 3.66 3.97
N HIS A 408 8.05 3.50 2.68
CA HIS A 408 8.53 4.40 1.63
C HIS A 408 8.00 5.82 1.83
N SER A 409 6.81 5.98 2.43
CA SER A 409 6.27 7.29 2.84
C SER A 409 7.12 7.96 3.91
N THR A 410 7.60 7.19 4.90
CA THR A 410 8.50 7.69 5.94
C THR A 410 9.86 8.04 5.35
N LEU A 411 10.43 7.17 4.52
CA LEU A 411 11.69 7.41 3.82
C LEU A 411 11.62 8.65 2.92
N GLY A 412 10.54 8.79 2.14
CA GLY A 412 10.28 9.99 1.33
C GLY A 412 10.25 11.26 2.16
N SER A 413 9.62 11.22 3.35
CA SER A 413 9.59 12.36 4.26
C SER A 413 10.99 12.72 4.80
N MET A 414 11.83 11.73 5.12
CA MET A 414 13.22 11.95 5.57
C MET A 414 14.06 12.61 4.47
N ILE A 415 13.90 12.17 3.22
CA ILE A 415 14.56 12.76 2.05
C ILE A 415 14.15 14.24 1.91
N CYS A 416 12.85 14.54 2.02
CA CYS A 416 12.36 15.92 1.95
C CYS A 416 12.88 16.78 3.12
N GLN A 417 12.99 16.24 4.33
CA GLN A 417 13.57 16.93 5.48
C GLN A 417 15.05 17.25 5.25
N LYS A 418 15.83 16.30 4.71
CA LYS A 418 17.24 16.53 4.34
C LYS A 418 17.38 17.68 3.34
N TRP A 419 16.50 17.75 2.35
CA TRP A 419 16.46 18.85 1.38
C TRP A 419 15.81 20.12 1.92
N LYS A 420 15.42 20.15 3.20
CA LYS A 420 14.81 21.30 3.89
C LYS A 420 13.54 21.81 3.20
N PHE A 421 12.76 20.89 2.62
CA PHE A 421 11.44 21.22 2.11
C PHE A 421 10.51 21.58 3.27
N ASN A 422 9.46 22.36 2.96
CA ASN A 422 8.54 22.83 4.00
C ASN A 422 7.75 21.67 4.62
N ASP A 423 7.27 21.89 5.86
CA ASP A 423 6.57 20.88 6.64
C ASP A 423 5.31 20.35 5.96
N ALA A 424 4.59 21.20 5.22
CA ALA A 424 3.39 20.75 4.53
C ALA A 424 3.71 19.66 3.49
N LEU A 425 4.83 19.77 2.76
CA LEU A 425 5.24 18.78 1.76
C LEU A 425 5.73 17.51 2.46
N VAL A 426 6.55 17.67 3.51
CA VAL A 426 7.06 16.56 4.33
C VAL A 426 5.90 15.74 4.89
N LYS A 427 4.90 16.40 5.49
CA LYS A 427 3.74 15.73 6.08
C LYS A 427 2.79 15.16 5.03
N ALA A 428 2.64 15.80 3.87
CA ALA A 428 1.88 15.22 2.77
C ALA A 428 2.48 13.88 2.32
N ILE A 429 3.80 13.81 2.15
CA ILE A 429 4.50 12.58 1.75
C ILE A 429 4.52 11.56 2.90
N GLU A 430 4.66 11.96 4.15
CA GLU A 430 4.69 11.01 5.28
C GLU A 430 3.33 10.32 5.54
N PHE A 431 2.23 11.03 5.29
CA PHE A 431 0.88 10.58 5.68
C PHE A 431 -0.01 10.18 4.48
N HIS A 432 0.51 10.14 3.25
CA HIS A 432 -0.31 9.87 2.06
C HIS A 432 -0.96 8.48 1.98
N HIS A 433 -0.56 7.52 2.82
CA HIS A 433 -1.25 6.22 2.99
C HIS A 433 -2.13 6.15 4.25
N ARG A 434 -1.96 7.12 5.15
CA ARG A 434 -2.57 7.14 6.50
C ARG A 434 -3.17 8.51 6.81
N PRO A 435 -4.16 8.97 6.02
CA PRO A 435 -4.74 10.31 6.15
C PRO A 435 -5.42 10.54 7.51
N HIS A 436 -5.95 9.50 8.15
CA HIS A 436 -6.53 9.57 9.50
C HIS A 436 -5.52 9.95 10.59
N LEU A 437 -4.22 9.70 10.37
CA LEU A 437 -3.13 10.15 11.27
C LEU A 437 -2.59 11.55 10.92
N SER A 438 -3.15 12.21 9.92
CA SER A 438 -2.66 13.50 9.47
C SER A 438 -2.75 14.58 10.58
N PRO A 439 -1.71 15.42 10.73
CA PRO A 439 -1.82 16.61 11.55
C PRO A 439 -2.98 17.50 11.08
N PRO A 440 -3.84 18.03 12.00
CA PRO A 440 -5.03 18.77 11.61
C PRO A 440 -4.79 19.93 10.63
N GLN A 441 -3.66 20.63 10.78
CA GLN A 441 -3.28 21.77 9.94
C GLN A 441 -2.96 21.41 8.47
N TYR A 442 -2.69 20.14 8.16
CA TYR A 442 -2.35 19.67 6.81
C TYR A 442 -3.38 18.69 6.24
N ARG A 443 -4.47 18.43 6.96
CA ARG A 443 -5.47 17.41 6.62
C ARG A 443 -6.08 17.61 5.23
N ASP A 444 -6.40 18.85 4.85
CA ASP A 444 -6.96 19.16 3.52
C ASP A 444 -6.04 18.67 2.40
N LEU A 445 -4.75 18.96 2.50
CA LEU A 445 -3.75 18.56 1.52
C LEU A 445 -3.56 17.05 1.50
N ILE A 446 -3.41 16.43 2.67
CA ILE A 446 -3.17 15.00 2.80
C ILE A 446 -4.35 14.19 2.27
N ASN A 447 -5.59 14.61 2.53
CA ASN A 447 -6.78 13.97 1.99
C ASN A 447 -6.83 14.06 0.46
N ILE A 448 -6.46 15.20 -0.14
CA ILE A 448 -6.39 15.33 -1.61
C ILE A 448 -5.35 14.38 -2.19
N VAL A 449 -4.15 14.33 -1.59
CA VAL A 449 -3.05 13.46 -2.04
C VAL A 449 -3.44 11.99 -1.91
N TYR A 450 -4.06 11.60 -0.79
CA TYR A 450 -4.56 10.25 -0.55
C TYR A 450 -5.62 9.85 -1.57
N LEU A 451 -6.65 10.69 -1.80
CA LEU A 451 -7.72 10.36 -2.74
C LEU A 451 -7.20 10.22 -4.18
N ALA A 452 -6.24 11.07 -4.57
CA ALA A 452 -5.56 10.95 -5.85
C ALA A 452 -4.79 9.63 -5.98
N TYR A 453 -4.07 9.23 -4.92
CA TYR A 453 -3.37 7.94 -4.85
C TYR A 453 -4.35 6.76 -4.95
N VAL A 454 -5.48 6.82 -4.25
CA VAL A 454 -6.53 5.81 -4.31
C VAL A 454 -7.04 5.64 -5.75
N PHE A 455 -7.38 6.73 -6.43
CA PHE A 455 -7.88 6.70 -7.81
C PHE A 455 -6.86 6.14 -8.80
N SER A 456 -5.58 6.54 -8.71
CA SER A 456 -4.55 5.96 -9.59
C SER A 456 -4.29 4.48 -9.28
N SER A 457 -4.45 4.07 -8.01
CA SER A 457 -4.26 2.68 -7.57
C SER A 457 -5.42 1.76 -7.97
N ILE A 458 -6.65 2.26 -8.12
CA ILE A 458 -7.75 1.46 -8.66
C ILE A 458 -7.41 0.94 -10.06
N GLU A 459 -6.71 1.75 -10.86
CA GLU A 459 -6.39 1.44 -12.25
C GLU A 459 -5.19 0.51 -12.43
N THR A 460 -4.30 0.47 -11.44
CA THR A 460 -2.97 -0.14 -11.60
C THR A 460 -2.63 -1.18 -10.54
N LYS A 461 -3.36 -1.20 -9.42
CA LYS A 461 -2.94 -1.80 -8.16
C LYS A 461 -4.06 -2.58 -7.44
N ASN A 462 -5.13 -2.95 -8.14
CA ASN A 462 -6.28 -3.70 -7.56
C ASN A 462 -6.92 -3.01 -6.33
N PHE A 463 -6.75 -1.69 -6.17
CA PHE A 463 -7.41 -0.94 -5.12
C PHE A 463 -8.92 -0.87 -5.37
N ARG A 464 -9.72 -0.74 -4.32
CA ARG A 464 -11.19 -0.68 -4.43
C ARG A 464 -11.82 0.23 -3.38
N PHE A 465 -13.04 0.67 -3.64
CA PHE A 465 -13.80 1.56 -2.77
C PHE A 465 -13.84 1.09 -1.32
N GLU A 466 -14.05 -0.22 -1.10
CA GLU A 466 -14.31 -0.77 0.22
C GLU A 466 -13.10 -0.61 1.16
N ILE A 467 -11.88 -0.54 0.63
CA ILE A 467 -10.64 -0.40 1.42
C ILE A 467 -10.15 1.04 1.56
N ALA A 468 -10.84 2.02 0.97
CA ALA A 468 -10.52 3.43 1.13
C ALA A 468 -10.79 3.91 2.57
N ASP A 469 -10.02 4.90 3.01
CA ASP A 469 -10.09 5.50 4.34
C ASP A 469 -11.41 6.26 4.52
N GLU A 470 -12.22 5.82 5.50
CA GLU A 470 -13.56 6.37 5.75
C GLU A 470 -13.52 7.86 6.10
N ASP A 471 -12.57 8.31 6.93
CA ASP A 471 -12.49 9.72 7.34
C ASP A 471 -12.20 10.61 6.12
N CYS A 472 -11.37 10.12 5.19
CA CYS A 472 -11.14 10.79 3.91
C CYS A 472 -12.40 10.75 3.01
N LEU A 473 -13.11 9.62 2.93
CA LEU A 473 -14.36 9.54 2.16
C LEU A 473 -15.42 10.49 2.72
N ASP A 474 -15.59 10.54 4.04
CA ASP A 474 -16.48 11.46 4.75
C ASP A 474 -16.14 12.91 4.44
N TYR A 475 -14.85 13.26 4.49
CA TYR A 475 -14.36 14.59 4.17
C TYR A 475 -14.77 15.06 2.76
N PHE A 476 -14.73 14.17 1.78
CA PHE A 476 -15.14 14.46 0.39
C PHE A 476 -16.60 14.16 0.08
N LYS A 477 -17.36 13.65 1.04
CA LYS A 477 -18.75 13.16 0.89
C LYS A 477 -18.88 12.02 -0.13
N LEU A 478 -17.94 11.08 -0.11
CA LEU A 478 -17.83 9.94 -1.02
C LEU A 478 -18.13 8.60 -0.31
N ASN A 479 -18.99 8.60 0.70
CA ASN A 479 -19.33 7.40 1.48
C ASN A 479 -20.14 6.36 0.71
N ASN A 480 -20.62 6.74 -0.47
CA ASN A 480 -21.35 5.89 -1.38
C ASN A 480 -20.44 5.50 -2.55
N LYS A 481 -20.38 4.19 -2.83
CA LYS A 481 -19.61 3.63 -3.95
C LYS A 481 -19.92 4.31 -5.28
N HIS A 482 -21.19 4.63 -5.54
CA HIS A 482 -21.59 5.29 -6.77
C HIS A 482 -20.96 6.69 -6.93
N ASP A 483 -20.99 7.51 -5.89
CA ASP A 483 -20.44 8.87 -5.93
C ASP A 483 -18.91 8.85 -6.03
N PHE A 484 -18.28 7.89 -5.34
CA PHE A 484 -16.86 7.62 -5.43
C PHE A 484 -16.43 7.23 -6.86
N GLU A 485 -17.12 6.26 -7.48
CA GLU A 485 -16.87 5.80 -8.84
C GLU A 485 -17.11 6.91 -9.88
N GLN A 486 -18.17 7.71 -9.71
CA GLN A 486 -18.42 8.87 -10.57
C GLN A 486 -17.27 9.89 -10.53
N LEU A 487 -16.75 10.19 -9.35
CA LEU A 487 -15.63 11.13 -9.23
C LEU A 487 -14.34 10.54 -9.81
N HIS A 488 -14.09 9.25 -9.60
CA HIS A 488 -12.94 8.55 -10.19
C HIS A 488 -13.01 8.61 -11.72
N GLU A 489 -14.13 8.20 -12.32
CA GLU A 489 -14.31 8.23 -13.77
C GLU A 489 -14.23 9.65 -14.34
N LEU A 490 -14.78 10.66 -13.67
CA LEU A 490 -14.62 12.05 -14.06
C LEU A 490 -13.14 12.49 -14.06
N THR A 491 -12.40 12.14 -13.01
CA THR A 491 -10.98 12.48 -12.86
C THR A 491 -10.14 11.81 -13.93
N LYS A 492 -10.39 10.52 -14.18
CA LYS A 492 -9.74 9.72 -15.21
C LYS A 492 -10.05 10.24 -16.62
N ALA A 493 -11.31 10.54 -16.92
CA ALA A 493 -11.71 11.09 -18.21
C ALA A 493 -11.02 12.43 -18.51
N ARG A 494 -10.84 13.28 -17.50
CA ARG A 494 -10.10 14.54 -17.64
C ARG A 494 -8.62 14.34 -17.92
N TYR A 495 -8.01 13.36 -17.28
CA TYR A 495 -6.64 12.98 -17.59
C TYR A 495 -6.54 12.44 -19.03
N ASP A 496 -7.40 11.51 -19.42
CA ASP A 496 -7.39 10.93 -20.78
C ASP A 496 -7.63 11.98 -21.87
N GLU A 497 -8.54 12.94 -21.64
CA GLU A 497 -8.75 14.11 -22.50
C GLU A 497 -7.46 14.93 -22.63
N TYR A 498 -6.84 15.27 -21.49
CA TYR A 498 -5.61 16.05 -21.45
C TYR A 498 -4.44 15.36 -22.18
N ILE A 499 -4.28 14.05 -21.99
CA ILE A 499 -3.26 13.25 -22.69
C ILE A 499 -3.46 13.29 -24.20
N LYS A 500 -4.71 13.09 -24.67
CA LYS A 500 -5.05 13.13 -26.10
C LYS A 500 -4.75 14.49 -26.70
N THR A 501 -5.11 15.58 -26.03
CA THR A 501 -4.83 16.94 -26.48
C THR A 501 -3.32 17.19 -26.57
N ASN A 502 -2.54 16.83 -25.55
CA ASN A 502 -1.08 17.00 -25.59
C ASN A 502 -0.38 16.15 -26.65
N GLN A 503 -0.85 14.92 -26.91
CA GLN A 503 -0.33 14.07 -27.98
C GLN A 503 -0.66 14.60 -29.38
N GLN A 504 -1.81 15.27 -29.55
CA GLN A 504 -2.18 15.92 -30.81
C GLN A 504 -1.36 17.19 -31.08
N ILE A 505 -0.97 17.93 -30.04
CA ILE A 505 -0.10 19.11 -30.17
C ILE A 505 1.39 18.71 -30.34
N ALA A 506 1.75 17.46 -30.04
CA ALA A 506 3.10 16.91 -30.21
C ALA A 506 3.39 16.38 -31.63
N LYS A 507 2.35 16.15 -32.43
CA LYS A 507 2.43 15.87 -33.87
C LYS A 507 2.29 17.17 -34.66
#